data_AF-A0AAW6BFI9-F1
#
_entry.id   AF-A0AAW6BFI9-F1
#
_cell.length_a   1.000
_cell.length_b   1.000
_cell.length_c   1.000
_cell.angle_alpha   90.00
_cell.angle_beta   90.00
_cell.angle_gamma   90.00
#
_symmetry.space_group_name_H-M   'P 1'
#
loop_
_entity.id
_entity.type
_entity.pdbx_description
1 polymer ?
#
loop_
_entity_poly.entity_id
_entity_poly.type
_entity_poly.pdbx_seq_one_letter_code
_entity_poly.pdbx_strand_id
1 'polypeptide(L)'
;GVVPVTPKTPSTDIPTNTVKEAQPDQLTKTVDLTVNYVNSDGTTFTGDVPTNHKQQVTFTGTAYVDKVTGKLVNAKKQADGTWVVDDSNTQAPQVIWTVKD
;
A
#
# COMPACT_ATOMS: atom_id res chain seq x y z
N GLY A 1 -0.28 -22.37 -5.27
CA GLY A 1 -1.04 -21.47 -6.17
C GLY A 1 -1.24 -20.15 -5.46
N VAL A 2 -1.32 -19.03 -6.17
CA VAL A 2 -1.22 -17.70 -5.56
C VAL A 2 -2.54 -16.94 -5.66
N VAL A 3 -2.81 -16.08 -4.68
CA VAL A 3 -3.93 -15.13 -4.70
C VAL A 3 -3.39 -13.70 -4.56
N PRO A 4 -3.80 -12.77 -5.46
CA PRO A 4 -3.57 -11.35 -5.26
C PRO A 4 -4.54 -10.80 -4.20
N VAL A 5 -4.00 -10.13 -3.19
CA VAL A 5 -4.75 -9.47 -2.12
C VAL A 5 -4.57 -7.96 -2.24
N THR A 6 -5.67 -7.23 -2.15
CA THR A 6 -5.77 -5.76 -2.25
C THR A 6 -6.65 -5.27 -1.10
N PRO A 7 -6.76 -3.94 -0.85
CA PRO A 7 -7.68 -3.40 0.16
C PRO A 7 -9.15 -3.80 -0.02
N LYS A 8 -9.53 -4.22 -1.23
CA LYS A 8 -10.91 -4.58 -1.57
C LYS A 8 -11.14 -6.09 -1.66
N THR A 9 -10.12 -6.91 -1.43
CA THR A 9 -10.26 -8.36 -1.50
C THR A 9 -11.20 -8.83 -0.38
N PRO A 10 -12.29 -9.54 -0.70
CA PRO A 10 -13.20 -10.08 0.31
C PRO A 10 -12.48 -11.03 1.27
N SER A 11 -12.85 -11.03 2.55
CA SER A 11 -12.22 -11.89 3.55
C SER A 11 -12.36 -13.39 3.26
N THR A 12 -13.41 -13.79 2.53
CA THR A 12 -13.64 -15.18 2.08
C THR A 12 -12.60 -15.68 1.07
N ASP A 13 -11.94 -14.76 0.36
CA ASP A 13 -10.99 -15.09 -0.71
C ASP A 13 -9.54 -15.11 -0.19
N ILE A 14 -9.34 -14.80 1.08
CA ILE A 14 -8.03 -14.67 1.73
C ILE A 14 -7.69 -15.98 2.44
N PRO A 15 -6.51 -16.57 2.19
CA PRO A 15 -6.03 -17.73 2.93
C PRO A 15 -6.02 -17.46 4.43
N THR A 16 -6.52 -18.38 5.23
CA THR A 16 -6.72 -18.17 6.69
C THR A 16 -5.43 -17.92 7.46
N ASN A 17 -4.28 -18.38 6.95
CA ASN A 17 -2.95 -18.18 7.51
C ASN A 17 -2.19 -16.99 6.91
N THR A 18 -2.88 -16.09 6.20
CA THR A 18 -2.25 -14.92 5.57
C THR A 18 -1.56 -14.05 6.61
N VAL A 19 -0.28 -13.77 6.37
CA VAL A 19 0.53 -12.89 7.23
C VAL A 19 -0.09 -11.49 7.36
N LYS A 20 0.09 -10.85 8.52
CA LYS A 20 -0.60 -9.60 8.87
C LYS A 20 -0.38 -8.51 7.82
N GLU A 21 0.85 -8.34 7.35
CA GLU A 21 1.24 -7.33 6.36
C GLU A 21 0.57 -7.47 4.99
N ALA A 22 -0.01 -8.65 4.69
CA ALA A 22 -0.73 -8.92 3.45
C ALA A 22 -2.26 -8.86 3.64
N GLN A 23 -2.76 -8.53 4.83
CA GLN A 23 -4.19 -8.37 5.08
C GLN A 23 -4.72 -7.07 4.44
N PRO A 24 -5.95 -7.05 3.89
CA PRO A 24 -6.51 -5.90 3.15
C PRO A 24 -6.45 -4.56 3.90
N ASP A 25 -6.67 -4.58 5.21
CA ASP A 25 -6.64 -3.41 6.07
C ASP A 25 -5.23 -2.82 6.24
N GLN A 26 -4.19 -3.59 5.95
CA GLN A 26 -2.79 -3.13 5.94
C GLN A 26 -2.34 -2.60 4.58
N LEU A 27 -3.15 -2.76 3.53
CA LEU A 27 -2.80 -2.44 2.15
C LEU A 27 -3.24 -1.02 1.72
N THR A 28 -3.52 -0.13 2.67
CA THR A 28 -3.73 1.30 2.42
C THR A 28 -2.80 2.11 3.31
N LYS A 29 -2.09 3.08 2.71
CA LYS A 29 -1.22 4.02 3.44
C LYS A 29 -1.51 5.44 2.99
N THR A 30 -1.59 6.35 3.95
CA THR A 30 -1.79 7.77 3.70
C THR A 30 -0.56 8.54 4.14
N VAL A 31 -0.13 9.50 3.33
CA VAL A 31 0.95 10.44 3.65
C VAL A 31 0.39 11.85 3.57
N ASP A 32 0.54 12.59 4.64
CA ASP A 32 0.08 13.98 4.76
C ASP A 32 1.28 14.94 4.74
N LEU A 33 1.19 15.99 3.93
CA LEU A 33 2.11 17.12 3.93
C LEU A 33 1.35 18.38 4.33
N THR A 34 1.82 19.04 5.38
CA THR A 34 1.33 20.35 5.80
C THR A 34 2.42 21.40 5.58
N VAL A 35 2.12 22.42 4.80
CA VAL A 35 2.99 23.58 4.59
C VAL A 35 2.49 24.71 5.48
N ASN A 36 3.30 25.06 6.48
CA ASN A 36 3.03 26.17 7.39
C ASN A 36 3.86 27.39 6.96
N TYR A 37 3.22 28.54 6.88
CA TYR A 37 3.89 29.81 6.68
C TYR A 37 4.16 30.47 8.03
N VAL A 38 5.41 30.87 8.26
CA VAL A 38 5.84 31.55 9.49
C VAL A 38 6.69 32.74 9.13
N ASN A 39 6.67 33.79 9.96
CA ASN A 39 7.66 34.86 9.84
C ASN A 39 9.04 34.33 10.20
N SER A 40 10.08 34.87 9.56
CA SER A 40 11.47 34.46 9.81
C SER A 40 11.94 34.71 11.24
N ASP A 41 11.32 35.67 11.92
CA ASP A 41 11.59 36.03 13.32
C ASP A 41 10.72 35.24 14.32
N GLY A 42 9.86 34.33 13.85
CA GLY A 42 8.96 33.53 14.67
C GLY A 42 7.76 34.28 15.25
N THR A 43 7.59 35.57 14.95
CA THR A 43 6.44 36.35 15.41
C THR A 43 5.17 35.98 14.64
N THR A 44 4.01 36.27 15.22
CA THR A 44 2.73 36.13 14.52
C THR A 44 2.56 37.19 13.46
N PHE A 45 1.95 36.85 12.32
CA PHE A 45 1.54 37.84 11.34
C PHE A 45 0.62 38.90 11.97
N THR A 46 0.88 40.17 11.66
CA THR A 46 0.09 41.31 12.14
C THR A 46 -0.93 41.79 11.10
N GLY A 47 -0.85 41.27 9.87
CA GLY A 47 -1.77 41.53 8.76
C GLY A 47 -2.35 40.24 8.19
N ASP A 48 -2.48 40.15 6.86
CA ASP A 48 -3.01 38.97 6.19
C ASP A 48 -2.20 37.71 6.53
N VAL A 49 -2.89 36.73 7.09
CA VAL A 49 -2.30 35.44 7.48
C VAL A 49 -2.37 34.51 6.27
N PRO A 50 -1.22 34.00 5.75
CA PRO A 50 -1.24 33.02 4.68
C PRO A 50 -1.98 31.75 5.14
N THR A 51 -2.81 31.20 4.26
CA THR A 51 -3.49 29.93 4.56
C THR A 51 -2.48 28.79 4.45
N ASN A 52 -2.37 27.98 5.48
CA ASN A 52 -1.54 26.76 5.42
C ASN A 52 -2.13 25.78 4.42
N HIS A 53 -1.27 25.17 3.61
CA HIS A 53 -1.69 24.17 2.63
C HIS A 53 -1.57 22.77 3.21
N LYS A 54 -2.56 21.93 2.94
CA LYS A 54 -2.57 20.51 3.28
C LYS A 54 -2.67 19.70 1.99
N GLN A 55 -1.82 18.70 1.87
CA GLN A 55 -1.81 17.75 0.77
C GLN A 55 -1.84 16.35 1.36
N GLN A 56 -2.59 15.46 0.73
CA GLN A 56 -2.71 14.07 1.13
C GLN A 56 -2.49 13.20 -0.10
N VAL A 57 -1.62 12.19 0.03
CA VAL A 57 -1.44 11.14 -0.98
C VAL A 57 -1.81 9.81 -0.37
N THR A 58 -2.58 9.01 -1.10
CA THR A 58 -2.98 7.67 -0.68
C THR A 58 -2.34 6.62 -1.58
N PHE A 59 -1.68 5.64 -0.97
CA PHE A 59 -1.11 4.47 -1.63
C PHE A 59 -1.98 3.25 -1.35
N THR A 60 -2.23 2.45 -2.39
CA THR A 60 -2.87 1.15 -2.27
C THR A 60 -1.89 0.04 -2.63
N GLY A 61 -1.84 -1.00 -1.81
CA GLY A 61 -0.94 -2.13 -1.96
C GLY A 61 -1.60 -3.31 -2.66
N THR A 62 -0.82 -4.07 -3.43
CA THR A 62 -1.16 -5.42 -3.85
C THR A 62 -0.13 -6.38 -3.27
N ALA A 63 -0.60 -7.35 -2.49
CA ALA A 63 0.19 -8.46 -1.96
C ALA A 63 -0.11 -9.73 -2.78
N TYR A 64 0.89 -10.58 -2.98
CA TYR A 64 0.69 -11.90 -3.59
C TYR A 64 0.95 -12.97 -2.54
N VAL A 65 -0.06 -13.77 -2.24
CA VAL A 65 -0.06 -14.71 -1.13
C VAL A 65 -0.14 -16.14 -1.64
N ASP A 66 0.74 -17.01 -1.19
CA ASP A 66 0.61 -18.44 -1.45
C ASP A 66 -0.58 -19.01 -0.68
N LYS A 67 -1.49 -19.69 -1.40
CA LYS A 67 -2.76 -20.19 -0.86
C LYS A 67 -2.62 -21.27 0.21
N VAL A 68 -1.46 -21.92 0.30
CA VAL A 68 -1.22 -23.01 1.27
C VAL A 68 -0.56 -22.46 2.52
N THR A 69 0.46 -21.63 2.35
CA THR A 69 1.31 -21.16 3.45
C THR A 69 0.90 -19.80 4.03
N GLY A 70 0.09 -19.02 3.31
CA GLY A 70 -0.31 -17.68 3.72
C GLY A 70 0.82 -16.64 3.70
N LYS A 71 1.98 -17.01 3.16
CA LYS A 71 3.14 -16.11 3.09
C LYS A 71 3.13 -15.30 1.81
N LEU A 72 3.76 -14.12 1.87
CA LEU A 72 4.09 -13.33 0.68
C LEU A 72 5.02 -14.13 -0.24
N VAL A 73 4.75 -14.05 -1.54
CA VAL A 73 5.55 -14.66 -2.61
C VAL A 73 5.70 -13.69 -3.77
N ASN A 74 6.78 -13.83 -4.55
CA ASN A 74 6.79 -13.26 -5.89
C ASN A 74 5.84 -14.07 -6.76
N ALA A 75 5.10 -13.41 -7.65
CA ALA A 75 4.09 -14.06 -8.44
C ALA A 75 4.11 -13.61 -9.89
N LYS A 76 3.76 -14.54 -10.77
CA LYS A 76 3.54 -14.27 -12.19
C LYS A 76 2.17 -14.77 -12.62
N LYS A 77 1.56 -14.03 -13.53
CA LYS A 77 0.27 -14.40 -14.11
C LYS A 77 0.50 -15.35 -15.28
N GLN A 78 -0.22 -16.46 -15.31
CA GLN A 78 -0.22 -17.40 -16.41
C GLN A 78 -1.18 -16.95 -17.52
N ALA A 79 -1.09 -17.61 -18.68
CA ALA A 79 -1.92 -17.30 -19.85
C ALA A 79 -3.42 -17.53 -19.60
N ASP A 80 -3.76 -18.48 -18.72
CA ASP A 80 -5.13 -18.76 -18.28
C ASP A 80 -5.67 -17.76 -17.25
N GLY A 81 -4.84 -16.77 -16.86
CA GLY A 81 -5.17 -15.73 -15.91
C GLY A 81 -4.94 -16.10 -14.44
N THR A 82 -4.53 -17.33 -14.14
CA THR A 82 -4.19 -17.74 -12.77
C THR A 82 -2.83 -17.18 -12.34
N TRP A 83 -2.61 -17.14 -11.02
CA TRP A 83 -1.34 -16.70 -10.44
C TRP A 83 -0.59 -17.87 -9.83
N VAL A 84 0.70 -17.94 -10.14
CA VAL A 84 1.64 -18.93 -9.59
C VAL A 84 2.84 -18.22 -8.99
N VAL A 85 3.57 -18.94 -8.13
CA VAL A 85 4.83 -18.44 -7.59
C VAL A 85 5.79 -18.22 -8.76
N ASP A 86 6.49 -17.10 -8.74
CA ASP A 86 7.57 -16.84 -9.68
C ASP A 86 8.92 -17.19 -9.07
N ASP A 87 9.30 -18.46 -9.15
CA ASP A 87 10.57 -18.98 -8.64
C ASP A 87 11.80 -18.38 -9.34
N SER A 88 11.62 -17.69 -10.48
CA SER A 88 12.70 -17.00 -11.17
C SER A 88 13.07 -15.66 -10.53
N ASN A 89 12.17 -15.07 -9.74
CA ASN A 89 12.41 -13.81 -9.04
C ASN A 89 12.93 -14.08 -7.63
N THR A 90 14.23 -13.85 -7.45
CA THR A 90 14.95 -14.09 -6.19
C THR A 90 14.91 -12.93 -5.21
N GLN A 91 14.21 -11.83 -5.53
CA GLN A 91 14.06 -10.71 -4.61
C GLN A 91 13.16 -11.10 -3.43
N ALA A 92 13.34 -10.44 -2.29
CA ALA A 92 12.43 -10.62 -1.16
C ALA A 92 11.00 -10.23 -1.57
N PRO A 93 9.99 -11.11 -1.37
CA PRO A 93 8.60 -10.78 -1.63
C PRO A 93 8.15 -9.57 -0.82
N GLN A 94 7.48 -8.64 -1.47
CA GLN A 94 7.01 -7.38 -0.87
C GLN A 94 5.67 -6.95 -1.45
N VAL A 95 4.95 -6.10 -0.71
CA VAL A 95 3.74 -5.45 -1.20
C VAL A 95 4.11 -4.43 -2.28
N ILE A 96 3.42 -4.48 -3.42
CA ILE A 96 3.58 -3.51 -4.50
C ILE A 96 2.61 -2.35 -4.27
N TRP A 97 3.14 -1.15 -4.10
CA TRP A 97 2.35 0.06 -3.82
C TRP A 97 2.13 0.89 -5.09
N THR A 98 0.90 1.31 -5.31
CA THR A 98 0.52 2.27 -6.35
C THR A 98 -0.06 3.52 -5.71
N VAL A 99 0.33 4.69 -6.21
CA VAL A 99 -0.36 5.94 -5.88
C VAL A 99 -1.75 5.91 -6.48
N LYS A 100 -2.73 6.35 -5.70
CA LYS A 100 -4.03 6.74 -6.20
C LYS A 100 -4.05 8.26 -6.21
N ASP A 101 -3.98 8.84 -7.41
CA ASP A 101 -4.21 10.27 -7.63
C ASP A 101 -5.69 10.63 -7.33
#